data_AF-A0A7Y8JZG6-F1
#
_entry.id   AF-A0A7Y8JZG6-F1
#
_cell.length_a   1.000
_cell.length_b   1.000
_cell.length_c   1.000
_cell.angle_alpha   90.00
_cell.angle_beta   90.00
_cell.angle_gamma   90.00
#
_symmetry.space_group_name_H-M   'P 1'
#
loop_
_entity.id
_entity.type
_entity.pdbx_description
1 polymer ?
#
loop_
_entity_poly.entity_id
_entity_poly.type
_entity_poly.pdbx_seq_one_letter_code
_entity_poly.pdbx_strand_id
1 'polypeptide(L)'
;MSIQLVLSHYLSGLRERDELDALLPDLLLAMGHSVLSRAQVGVNQGGVDVLSTQVNADGETEAFLFVIKFGNVNRNDFYSGQQAIHP
;
A
#
# COMPACT_ATOMS: atom_id res chain seq x y z
N MET A 1 -25.33 -4.98 -9.64
CA MET A 1 -24.18 -4.04 -9.46
C MET A 1 -22.94 -4.89 -9.35
N SER A 2 -21.92 -4.71 -10.20
CA SER A 2 -20.70 -5.54 -10.15
C SER A 2 -19.87 -5.20 -8.90
N ILE A 3 -19.26 -6.19 -8.25
CA ILE A 3 -18.39 -5.98 -7.08
C ILE A 3 -17.18 -5.10 -7.42
N GLN A 4 -16.69 -5.18 -8.66
CA GLN A 4 -15.64 -4.28 -9.17
C GLN A 4 -16.11 -2.82 -9.19
N LEU A 5 -17.35 -2.56 -9.60
CA LEU A 5 -17.89 -1.20 -9.64
C LEU A 5 -18.05 -0.64 -8.21
N VAL A 6 -18.51 -1.47 -7.27
CA VAL A 6 -18.63 -1.10 -5.86
C VAL A 6 -17.27 -0.78 -5.25
N LEU A 7 -16.27 -1.64 -5.51
CA LEU A 7 -14.90 -1.44 -5.03
C LEU A 7 -14.28 -0.17 -5.64
N SER A 8 -14.41 0.04 -6.95
CA SER A 8 -13.93 1.26 -7.60
C SER A 8 -14.60 2.52 -7.04
N HIS A 9 -15.91 2.48 -6.78
CA HIS A 9 -16.62 3.60 -6.17
C HIS A 9 -16.15 3.89 -4.75
N TYR A 10 -15.97 2.84 -3.94
CA TYR A 10 -15.47 2.95 -2.57
C TYR A 10 -14.06 3.55 -2.56
N LEU A 11 -13.14 3.01 -3.37
CA LEU A 11 -11.78 3.53 -3.52
C LEU A 11 -11.76 4.98 -4.02
N SER A 12 -12.65 5.36 -4.94
CA SER A 12 -12.75 6.73 -5.43
C SER A 12 -13.28 7.73 -4.41
N GLY A 13 -13.99 7.24 -3.38
CA GLY A 13 -14.52 8.04 -2.29
C GLY A 13 -13.58 8.17 -1.10
N LEU A 14 -12.43 7.47 -1.11
CA LEU A 14 -11.47 7.56 -0.03
C LEU A 14 -10.88 8.97 0.05
N ARG A 15 -10.82 9.54 1.25
CA ARG A 15 -10.18 10.81 1.53
C ARG A 15 -8.67 10.67 1.42
N GLU A 16 -8.01 11.76 1.05
CA GLU A 16 -6.57 11.80 0.76
C GLU A 16 -5.66 11.71 1.99
N ARG A 17 -6.16 11.50 3.22
CA ARG A 17 -5.30 11.32 4.40
C ARG A 17 -5.90 10.29 5.33
N ASP A 18 -5.04 9.44 5.88
CA ASP A 18 -5.34 8.48 6.95
C ASP A 18 -6.43 7.44 6.62
N GLU A 19 -6.73 7.23 5.32
CA GLU A 19 -7.75 6.27 4.87
C GLU A 19 -7.14 5.08 4.11
N LEU A 20 -6.49 5.27 2.96
CA LEU A 20 -5.94 4.14 2.20
C LEU A 20 -4.81 3.42 2.96
N ASP A 21 -3.97 4.18 3.64
CA ASP A 21 -2.91 3.71 4.55
C ASP A 21 -3.45 3.01 5.79
N ALA A 22 -4.63 3.41 6.28
CA ALA A 22 -5.32 2.70 7.37
C ALA A 22 -6.01 1.41 6.89
N LEU A 23 -6.61 1.44 5.70
CA LEU A 23 -7.40 0.35 5.13
C LEU A 23 -6.55 -0.78 4.53
N LEU A 24 -5.48 -0.44 3.81
CA LEU A 24 -4.66 -1.41 3.08
C LEU A 24 -4.15 -2.55 3.97
N PRO A 25 -3.62 -2.31 5.19
CA PRO A 25 -3.25 -3.37 6.11
C PRO A 25 -4.37 -4.39 6.39
N ASP A 26 -5.60 -3.91 6.59
CA ASP A 26 -6.73 -4.76 6.94
C ASP A 26 -7.20 -5.57 5.71
N LEU A 27 -7.13 -5.00 4.51
CA LEU A 27 -7.37 -5.73 3.27
C LEU A 27 -6.33 -6.83 3.03
N LEU A 28 -5.05 -6.53 3.25
CA LEU A 28 -3.96 -7.51 3.10
C LEU A 28 -4.15 -8.70 4.05
N LEU A 29 -4.53 -8.43 5.31
CA LEU A 29 -4.88 -9.49 6.28
C LEU A 29 -6.06 -10.34 5.77
N ALA A 30 -7.11 -9.71 5.25
CA ALA A 30 -8.26 -10.42 4.69
C ALA A 30 -7.91 -11.25 3.43
N MET A 31 -6.89 -10.83 2.69
CA MET A 31 -6.32 -11.56 1.54
C MET A 31 -5.33 -12.66 1.95
N GLY A 32 -5.10 -12.86 3.25
CA GLY A 32 -4.23 -13.92 3.78
C GLY A 32 -2.74 -13.55 3.85
N HIS A 33 -2.41 -12.26 3.78
CA HIS A 33 -1.06 -11.80 4.10
C HIS A 33 -0.86 -11.72 5.62
N SER A 34 0.39 -11.83 6.06
CA SER A 34 0.84 -11.40 7.37
C SER A 34 1.38 -9.97 7.26
N VAL A 35 0.81 -9.01 7.99
CA VAL A 35 1.26 -7.60 7.96
C VAL A 35 2.24 -7.35 9.10
N LEU A 36 3.49 -7.00 8.76
CA LEU A 36 4.61 -6.88 9.70
C LEU A 36 4.84 -5.45 10.19
N SER A 37 4.48 -4.44 9.39
CA SER A 37 4.57 -3.04 9.80
C SER A 37 3.47 -2.18 9.18
N ARG A 38 3.08 -1.13 9.90
CA ARG A 38 2.24 -0.02 9.43
C ARG A 38 3.06 1.27 9.49
N ALA A 39 2.76 2.22 8.62
CA ALA A 39 3.40 3.54 8.63
C ALA A 39 3.32 4.17 10.03
N GLN A 40 4.43 4.68 10.53
CA GLN A 40 4.54 5.31 11.85
C GLN A 40 5.19 6.67 11.73
N VAL A 41 4.63 7.66 12.44
CA VAL A 41 5.17 9.02 12.49
C VAL A 41 6.41 9.07 13.39
N GLY A 42 7.49 9.70 12.93
CA GLY A 42 8.67 10.01 13.74
C GLY A 42 9.77 8.95 13.79
N VAL A 43 9.68 7.91 12.96
CA VAL A 43 10.67 6.84 12.83
C VAL A 43 11.18 6.77 11.38
N ASN A 44 12.44 6.41 11.18
CA ASN A 44 13.01 6.28 9.83
C ASN A 44 12.43 5.04 9.14
N GLN A 45 11.48 5.23 8.22
CA GLN A 45 10.73 4.15 7.57
C GLN A 45 11.31 3.69 6.22
N GLY A 46 12.49 4.20 5.81
CA GLY A 46 13.15 3.76 4.57
C GLY A 46 12.33 3.93 3.29
N GLY A 47 11.25 4.72 3.34
CA GLY A 47 10.33 4.93 2.21
C GLY A 47 9.24 3.85 2.05
N VAL A 48 9.05 2.96 3.02
CA VAL A 48 8.03 1.89 2.98
C VAL A 48 6.93 2.18 3.99
N ASP A 49 5.68 2.16 3.53
CA ASP A 49 4.51 2.46 4.37
C ASP A 49 3.87 1.19 4.94
N VAL A 50 3.87 0.08 4.18
CA VAL A 50 3.38 -1.22 4.65
C VAL A 50 4.32 -2.33 4.21
N LEU A 51 4.71 -3.20 5.14
CA LEU A 51 5.39 -4.46 4.85
C LEU A 51 4.45 -5.62 5.14
N SER A 52 4.28 -6.52 4.19
CA SER A 52 3.55 -7.76 4.40
C SER A 52 4.27 -8.96 3.80
N THR A 53 3.92 -10.16 4.23
CA THR A 53 4.40 -11.41 3.67
C THR A 53 3.27 -12.37 3.33
N GLN A 54 3.47 -13.22 2.33
CA GLN A 54 2.56 -14.30 1.99
C GLN A 54 3.36 -15.51 1.51
N VAL A 55 2.83 -16.71 1.75
CA VAL A 55 3.41 -17.94 1.20
C VAL A 55 2.86 -18.16 -0.20
N ASN A 56 3.73 -18.26 -1.20
CA ASN A 56 3.33 -18.50 -2.59
C ASN A 56 2.95 -19.98 -2.82
N ALA A 57 2.53 -20.31 -4.05
CA ALA A 57 2.10 -21.67 -4.39
C ALA A 57 3.20 -22.73 -4.24
N ASP A 58 4.46 -22.32 -4.33
CA ASP A 58 5.64 -23.19 -4.20
C ASP A 58 6.10 -23.34 -2.73
N GLY A 59 5.42 -22.68 -1.79
CA GLY A 59 5.73 -22.74 -0.36
C GLY A 59 6.79 -21.73 0.10
N GLU A 60 7.21 -20.81 -0.76
CA GLU A 60 8.20 -19.80 -0.46
C GLU A 60 7.55 -18.55 0.18
N THR A 61 8.25 -17.92 1.13
CA THR A 61 7.77 -16.67 1.73
C THR A 61 8.16 -15.49 0.85
N GLU A 62 7.17 -14.80 0.29
CA GLU A 62 7.35 -13.57 -0.46
C GLU A 62 7.09 -12.36 0.43
N ALA A 63 7.92 -11.31 0.26
CA ALA A 63 7.75 -10.04 0.94
C ALA A 63 7.23 -8.98 -0.03
N PHE A 64 6.21 -8.24 0.40
CA PHE A 64 5.57 -7.16 -0.35
C PHE A 64 5.76 -5.85 0.40
N LEU A 65 6.42 -4.89 -0.25
CA LEU A 65 6.71 -3.57 0.28
C LEU A 65 5.85 -2.57 -0.47
N PHE A 66 4.97 -1.88 0.26
CA PHE A 66 4.06 -0.90 -0.31
C PHE A 66 4.51 0.51 0.05
N VAL A 67 4.48 1.39 -0.96
CA VAL A 67 4.63 2.83 -0.80
C VAL A 67 3.32 3.48 -1.24
N ILE A 68 2.75 4.30 -0.38
CA ILE A 68 1.44 4.91 -0.55
C ILE A 68 1.67 6.41 -0.79
N LYS A 69 1.29 6.86 -1.98
CA LYS A 69 1.32 8.28 -2.35
C LYS A 69 -0.09 8.81 -2.59
N PHE A 70 -0.35 9.98 -2.04
CA PHE A 70 -1.62 10.68 -2.19
C PHE A 70 -1.74 11.39 -3.54
N GLY A 71 -2.97 11.45 -4.06
CA GLY A 71 -3.29 12.10 -5.32
C GLY A 71 -2.97 11.26 -6.56
N ASN A 72 -3.02 11.91 -7.72
CA ASN A 72 -2.71 11.26 -8.99
C ASN A 72 -1.21 11.09 -9.16
N VAL A 73 -0.73 9.87 -8.90
CA VAL A 73 0.67 9.51 -9.10
C VAL A 73 1.06 9.64 -10.57
N ASN A 74 2.13 10.38 -10.85
CA ASN A 74 2.64 10.61 -12.19
C ASN A 74 4.12 10.21 -12.29
N ARG A 75 4.70 10.33 -13.49
CA ARG A 75 6.08 9.89 -13.77
C ARG A 75 7.11 10.58 -12.87
N ASN A 76 6.88 11.82 -12.45
CA ASN A 76 7.83 12.51 -11.58
C ASN A 76 7.87 11.86 -10.19
N ASP A 77 6.73 11.36 -9.69
CA ASP A 77 6.67 10.69 -8.39
C ASP A 77 7.55 9.43 -8.28
N PHE A 78 7.93 8.84 -9.41
CA PHE A 78 8.81 7.66 -9.49
C PHE A 78 10.27 8.03 -9.76
N TYR A 79 10.55 9.04 -10.58
CA TYR A 79 11.88 9.25 -11.14
C TYR A 79 12.51 10.62 -10.83
N SER A 80 11.78 11.54 -10.21
CA SER A 80 12.28 12.89 -9.96
C SER A 80 11.77 13.52 -8.66
N GLY A 81 12.66 14.21 -7.95
CA GLY A 81 12.35 14.94 -6.72
C GLY A 81 12.70 14.17 -5.44
N GLN A 82 12.69 14.91 -4.32
CA GLN A 82 13.18 14.43 -3.02
C GLN A 82 12.35 13.27 -2.43
N GLN A 83 11.15 13.04 -2.94
CA GLN A 83 10.22 12.00 -2.50
C GLN A 83 10.05 10.91 -3.56
N ALA A 84 10.93 10.79 -4.55
CA ALA A 84 10.82 9.78 -5.60
C ALA A 84 11.06 8.36 -5.06
N ILE A 85 10.32 7.39 -5.58
CA ILE A 85 10.44 5.97 -5.21
C ILE A 85 11.51 5.36 -6.12
N HIS A 86 12.76 5.36 -5.66
CA HIS A 86 13.87 4.75 -6.40
C HIS A 86 13.86 3.21 -6.23
N PRO A 87 14.04 2.43 -7.32
CA PRO A 87 14.18 0.97 -7.25
C PRO A 87 15.50 0.52 -6.60
#